data_AF-A0A1G7HL06-F1
#
_entry.id   AF-A0A1G7HL06-F1
#
_cell.length_a   1.000
_cell.length_b   1.000
_cell.length_c   1.000
_cell.angle_alpha   90.00
_cell.angle_beta   90.00
_cell.angle_gamma   90.00
#
_symmetry.space_group_name_H-M   'P 1'
#
loop_
_entity.id
_entity.type
_entity.pdbx_description
1 polymer ?
#
loop_
_entity_poly.entity_id
_entity_poly.type
_entity_poly.pdbx_seq_one_letter_code
_entity_poly.pdbx_strand_id
1 'polypeptide(L)' 'MTMTCFYETLKSRFVARAKYRRTLHELSRLPLDTALDLDIYPGDIRRIAAEAVYGAARA' A
#
# COMPACT_ATOMS: atom_id res chain seq x y z
N MET A 1 20.28 -5.76 -20.52
CA MET A 1 19.75 -5.84 -19.14
C MET A 1 20.85 -6.39 -18.25
N THR A 2 21.56 -5.55 -17.51
CA THR A 2 22.69 -5.97 -16.65
C THR A 2 22.17 -6.50 -15.32
N MET A 3 22.90 -7.44 -14.69
CA MET A 3 22.50 -8.06 -13.41
C MET A 3 22.13 -7.06 -12.31
N THR A 4 22.72 -5.87 -12.31
CA THR A 4 22.43 -4.79 -11.35
C THR A 4 21.03 -4.21 -11.50
N CYS A 5 20.50 -4.10 -12.72
CA CYS A 5 19.12 -3.66 -12.96
C CYS A 5 18.07 -4.63 -12.38
N PHE A 6 18.36 -5.93 -12.43
CA PHE A 6 17.46 -6.95 -11.88
C PHE A 6 17.44 -6.91 -10.34
N TYR A 7 18.60 -6.76 -9.71
CA TYR A 7 18.72 -6.62 -8.25
C TYR A 7 17.95 -5.39 -7.74
N GLU A 8 18.14 -4.23 -8.37
CA GLU A 8 17.43 -3.00 -7.98
C GLU A 8 15.91 -3.14 -8.17
N THR A 9 15.47 -3.80 -9.24
CA THR A 9 14.05 -4.07 -9.47
C THR A 9 13.46 -4.97 -8.38
N LEU A 10 14.15 -6.05 -8.03
CA LEU A 10 13.72 -6.95 -6.94
C LEU A 10 13.67 -6.20 -5.61
N LYS A 11 14.73 -5.48 -5.27
CA LYS A 11 14.81 -4.67 -4.05
C LYS A 11 13.65 -3.68 -3.95
N SER A 12 13.38 -2.94 -5.03
CA SER A 12 12.27 -1.99 -5.09
C SER A 12 10.91 -2.64 -4.83
N ARG A 13 10.66 -3.82 -5.43
CA ARG A 13 9.41 -4.58 -5.20
C ARG A 13 9.26 -5.06 -3.76
N PHE A 14 10.35 -5.51 -3.13
CA PHE A 14 10.34 -5.90 -1.72
C PHE A 14 10.04 -4.71 -0.80
N VAL A 15 10.64 -3.55 -1.06
CA VAL A 15 10.39 -2.31 -0.31
C VAL A 15 8.94 -1.88 -0.45
N ALA A 16 8.40 -1.88 -1.68
CA ALA A 16 6.99 -1.57 -1.92
C ALA A 16 6.07 -2.54 -1.18
N ARG A 17 6.35 -3.85 -1.21
CA ARG A 17 5.55 -4.85 -0.49
C ARG A 17 5.58 -4.63 1.03
N ALA A 18 6.73 -4.27 1.59
CA ALA A 18 6.83 -3.95 3.02
C ALA A 18 5.99 -2.72 3.39
N LYS A 19 6.06 -1.65 2.59
CA LYS A 19 5.23 -0.45 2.76
C LYS A 19 3.73 -0.75 2.68
N TYR A 20 3.32 -1.57 1.71
CA TYR A 20 1.92 -2.01 1.56
C TYR A 20 1.40 -2.76 2.79
N ARG A 21 2.19 -3.70 3.33
CA ARG A 21 1.79 -4.45 4.53
C ARG A 21 1.69 -3.55 5.75
N ARG A 22 2.58 -2.57 5.88
CA ARG A 22 2.58 -1.61 6.99
C ARG A 22 1.34 -0.70 6.91
N THR A 23 1.07 -0.11 5.76
CA THR A 23 -0.10 0.75 5.53
C THR A 23 -1.41 -0.01 5.74
N LEU A 24 -1.53 -1.22 5.21
CA LEU A 24 -2.68 -2.09 5.50
C LEU A 24 -2.91 -2.31 6.99
N HIS A 25 -1.84 -2.59 7.72
CA HIS A 25 -1.91 -2.88 9.14
C HIS A 25 -2.32 -1.66 9.95
N GLU A 26 -1.75 -0.49 9.63
CA GLU A 26 -2.13 0.80 10.21
C GLU A 26 -3.60 1.13 9.92
N LEU A 27 -4.04 1.01 8.67
CA LEU A 27 -5.43 1.20 8.26
C LEU A 27 -6.40 0.21 8.92
N SER A 28 -5.99 -1.06 9.09
CA SER A 28 -6.83 -2.07 9.73
C SER A 28 -7.00 -1.86 11.24
N ARG A 29 -6.12 -1.07 11.85
CA ARG A 29 -6.13 -0.73 13.28
C ARG A 29 -6.77 0.62 13.56
N LEU A 30 -7.14 1.37 12.54
CA LEU A 30 -7.87 2.63 12.71
C LEU A 30 -9.22 2.34 13.38
N PRO A 31 -9.61 3.13 14.41
CA PRO A 31 -10.95 3.05 14.98
C PRO A 31 -12.00 3.27 13.90
N LEU A 32 -13.12 2.54 13.99
CA LEU A 32 -14.19 2.64 12.99
C LEU A 32 -14.71 4.07 12.86
N ASP A 33 -14.86 4.78 13.98
CA ASP A 33 -15.32 6.18 13.98
C ASP A 33 -14.37 7.10 13.20
N THR A 34 -13.06 6.94 13.37
CA THR A 34 -12.05 7.71 12.62
C THR A 34 -12.01 7.31 11.15
N ALA A 35 -12.18 6.02 10.85
CA ALA A 35 -12.24 5.57 9.46
C ALA A 35 -13.45 6.18 8.74
N LEU A 36 -14.62 6.19 9.39
CA LEU A 36 -15.83 6.79 8.83
C LEU A 36 -15.72 8.31 8.69
N ASP A 37 -15.08 9.00 9.64
CA ASP A 37 -14.84 10.44 9.56
C ASP A 37 -13.94 10.82 8.37
N LEU A 38 -12.99 9.94 8.03
CA LEU A 38 -12.11 10.09 6.86
C LEU A 38 -12.73 9.58 5.55
N ASP A 39 -14.01 9.20 5.55
CA ASP A 39 -14.71 8.55 4.43
C ASP A 39 -13.99 7.27 3.93
N ILE A 40 -13.33 6.56 4.85
CA ILE A 40 -12.62 5.31 4.58
C ILE A 40 -13.54 4.14 4.95
N TYR A 41 -14.07 3.47 3.92
CA TYR A 41 -14.78 2.21 4.12
C TYR A 41 -13.80 1.08 4.49
N PRO A 42 -14.01 0.33 5.59
CA PRO A 42 -13.11 -0.76 5.98
C PRO A 42 -12.89 -1.83 4.90
N GLY A 43 -13.90 -2.07 4.06
CA GLY A 43 -13.78 -2.97 2.91
C GLY A 43 -12.79 -2.49 1.84
N ASP A 44 -12.58 -1.18 1.74
CA ASP A 44 -11.71 -0.54 0.75
C ASP A 44 -10.28 -0.33 1.25
N ILE A 45 -9.98 -0.62 2.52
CA ILE A 45 -8.63 -0.46 3.10
C ILE A 45 -7.55 -1.12 2.24
N ARG A 46 -7.86 -2.27 1.63
CA ARG A 46 -6.93 -2.97 0.73
C ARG A 46 -6.66 -2.22 -0.56
N ARG A 47 -7.71 -1.64 -1.14
CA ARG A 47 -7.63 -0.82 -2.35
C ARG A 47 -6.83 0.45 -2.07
N ILE A 48 -7.16 1.14 -0.98
CA ILE A 48 -6.50 2.39 -0.56
C ILE A 48 -5.01 2.15 -0.25
N ALA A 49 -4.67 1.08 0.47
CA ALA A 49 -3.27 0.74 0.74
C ALA A 49 -2.50 0.40 -0.56
N ALA A 50 -3.13 -0.28 -1.51
CA ALA A 50 -2.51 -0.61 -2.78
C ALA A 50 -2.30 0.64 -3.63
N GLU A 51 -3.27 1.55 -3.66
CA GLU A 51 -3.20 2.83 -4.34
C GLU A 51 -2.08 3.72 -3.79
N ALA A 52 -2.00 3.86 -2.46
CA ALA A 52 -0.97 4.66 -1.80
C ALA A 52 0.47 4.18 -2.07
N VAL A 53 0.67 2.87 -2.30
CA VAL A 53 2.01 2.28 -2.43
C VAL A 53 2.40 1.99 -3.88
N TYR A 54 1.45 1.55 -4.69
CA TYR A 54 1.70 1.16 -6.09
C TYR A 54 1.18 2.20 -7.09
N GLY A 55 0.42 3.22 -6.66
CA GLY A 55 -0.16 4.22 -7.55
C GLY A 55 -1.23 3.66 -8.50
N ALA A 56 -1.80 2.49 -8.19
CA ALA A 56 -2.61 1.70 -9.12
C ALA A 56 -4.02 2.26 -9.42
N ALA A 57 -4.39 3.43 -8.90
CA ALA A 57 -5.62 4.11 -9.27
C ALA A 57 -5.37 5.58 -9.64
N ARG A 58 -4.62 5.79 -10.73
CA ARG A 58 -4.80 6.97 -11.57
C ARG A 58 -4.41 6.62 -13.01
N ALA A 59 -5.38 6.03 -13.71
CA ALA A 59 -5.53 6.19 -15.15
C ALA A 59 -6.32 7.48 -15.39
#